data_AF-A0A8J2N0I4-F1
#
_entry.id   AF-A0A8J2N0I4-F1
#
_cell.length_a   1.000
_cell.length_b   1.000
_cell.length_c   1.000
_cell.angle_alpha   90.00
_cell.angle_beta   90.00
_cell.angle_gamma   90.00
#
_symmetry.space_group_name_H-M   'P 1'
#
loop_
_entity.id
_entity.type
_entity.pdbx_description
1 polymer ?
#
loop_
_entity_poly.entity_id
_entity_poly.type
_entity_poly.pdbx_seq_one_letter_code
_entity_poly.pdbx_strand_id
1 'polypeptide(L)'
;MKYFVNAITKAVIERHLVEPLPDLVLSPLVVTEMAEQEVAFVAAEPVEAAQQRAYLDNKMGMSEKGISSAIGLIRSNVPKPKQHMEEAGMKW
;
A
#
# COMPACT_ATOMS: atom_id res chain seq x y z
N MET A 1 -34.08 -5.73 -45.57
CA MET A 1 -32.89 -4.98 -45.08
C MET A 1 -32.59 -5.16 -43.59
N LYS A 2 -33.56 -5.05 -42.68
CA LYS A 2 -33.31 -5.22 -41.23
C LYS A 2 -32.61 -6.54 -40.86
N TYR A 3 -33.00 -7.65 -41.49
CA TYR A 3 -32.38 -8.95 -41.24
C TYR A 3 -30.91 -9.02 -41.66
N PHE A 4 -30.58 -8.48 -42.86
CA PHE A 4 -29.21 -8.45 -43.36
C PHE A 4 -28.29 -7.64 -42.46
N VAL A 5 -28.74 -6.44 -42.06
CA VAL A 5 -27.99 -5.59 -41.12
C VAL A 5 -27.78 -6.33 -39.80
N ASN A 6 -28.83 -6.93 -39.22
CA ASN A 6 -28.71 -7.66 -37.96
C ASN A 6 -27.78 -8.88 -38.07
N ALA A 7 -27.82 -9.60 -39.20
CA ALA A 7 -26.95 -10.75 -39.44
C ALA A 7 -25.48 -10.32 -39.52
N ILE A 8 -25.17 -9.23 -40.22
CA ILE A 8 -23.80 -8.69 -40.28
C ILE A 8 -23.35 -8.18 -38.91
N THR A 9 -24.21 -7.43 -38.20
CA THR A 9 -23.87 -6.92 -36.86
C THR A 9 -23.55 -8.05 -35.88
N LYS A 10 -24.39 -9.09 -35.82
CA LYS A 10 -24.18 -10.19 -34.88
C LYS A 10 -23.07 -11.14 -35.29
N ALA A 11 -23.05 -11.55 -36.56
CA ALA A 11 -22.12 -12.58 -37.01
C ALA A 11 -20.71 -12.04 -37.24
N VAL A 12 -20.58 -10.76 -37.61
CA VAL A 12 -19.28 -10.18 -37.97
C VAL A 12 -18.80 -9.22 -36.90
N ILE A 13 -19.60 -8.22 -36.54
CA ILE A 13 -19.13 -7.17 -35.62
C ILE A 13 -19.03 -7.71 -34.20
N GLU A 14 -20.11 -8.25 -33.64
CA GLU A 14 -20.10 -8.75 -32.26
C GLU A 14 -19.10 -9.89 -32.09
N ARG A 15 -19.10 -10.88 -32.99
CA ARG A 15 -18.26 -12.08 -32.88
C ARG A 15 -16.78 -11.86 -33.18
N HIS A 16 -16.44 -11.01 -34.14
CA HIS A 16 -15.04 -10.88 -34.58
C HIS A 16 -14.37 -9.57 -34.16
N LEU A 17 -15.15 -8.55 -33.79
CA LEU A 17 -14.61 -7.27 -33.35
C LEU A 17 -14.82 -6.99 -31.88
N VAL A 18 -15.86 -7.53 -31.23
CA VAL A 18 -16.17 -7.25 -29.82
C VAL A 18 -15.80 -8.41 -28.89
N GLU A 19 -16.22 -9.63 -29.21
CA GLU A 19 -15.92 -10.85 -28.44
C GLU A 19 -14.42 -11.03 -28.13
N PRO A 20 -13.47 -10.78 -29.05
CA PRO A 20 -12.06 -11.01 -28.75
C PRO A 20 -11.35 -9.83 -28.05
N LEU A 21 -12.01 -8.67 -27.88
CA LEU A 21 -11.38 -7.51 -27.23
C LEU A 21 -10.94 -7.76 -25.78
N PRO A 22 -11.72 -8.45 -24.93
CA PRO A 22 -11.29 -8.76 -23.58
C PRO A 22 -10.00 -9.60 -23.57
N ASP A 23 -9.86 -10.54 -24.51
CA ASP A 23 -8.70 -11.42 -24.60
C ASP A 23 -7.48 -10.74 -25.25
N LEU A 24 -7.69 -9.75 -26.11
CA LEU A 24 -6.61 -9.03 -26.81
C LEU A 24 -6.12 -7.79 -26.07
N VAL A 25 -7.03 -7.01 -25.48
CA VAL A 25 -6.74 -5.67 -24.94
C VAL A 25 -6.76 -5.66 -23.41
N LEU A 26 -7.62 -6.48 -22.80
CA LEU A 26 -7.81 -6.52 -21.35
C LEU A 26 -7.19 -7.78 -20.73
N SER A 27 -6.42 -8.55 -21.52
CA SER A 27 -5.81 -9.76 -21.02
C SER A 27 -4.68 -9.42 -20.06
N PRO A 28 -4.72 -9.94 -18.81
CA PRO A 28 -3.62 -9.76 -17.87
C PRO A 28 -2.33 -10.47 -18.33
N LEU A 29 -2.40 -11.33 -19.35
CA LEU A 29 -1.23 -11.96 -19.95
C LEU A 29 -0.35 -10.95 -20.69
N VAL A 30 -0.90 -9.82 -21.15
CA VAL A 30 -0.10 -8.76 -21.80
C VAL A 30 1.03 -8.30 -20.89
N VAL A 31 0.82 -8.25 -19.57
CA VAL A 31 1.85 -7.87 -18.58
C VAL A 31 3.04 -8.83 -18.58
N THR A 32 2.84 -10.10 -18.95
CA THR A 32 3.93 -11.10 -19.00
C THR A 32 4.85 -10.92 -20.20
N GLU A 33 4.38 -10.23 -21.25
CA GLU A 33 5.15 -9.95 -22.47
C GLU A 33 5.83 -8.57 -22.43
N MET A 34 5.53 -7.75 -21.42
CA MET A 34 6.09 -6.41 -21.25
C MET A 34 7.55 -6.46 -20.79
N ALA A 35 8.35 -5.53 -21.31
CA ALA A 35 9.69 -5.31 -20.78
C ALA A 35 9.63 -4.71 -19.37
N GLU A 36 10.69 -4.92 -18.57
CA GLU A 36 10.74 -4.46 -17.18
C GLU A 36 10.46 -2.95 -17.03
N GLN A 37 10.93 -2.13 -17.97
CA GLN A 37 10.69 -0.68 -17.98
C GLN A 37 9.21 -0.32 -18.23
N GLU A 38 8.51 -1.11 -19.05
CA GLU A 38 7.10 -0.90 -19.34
C GLU A 38 6.24 -1.33 -18.16
N VAL A 39 6.60 -2.44 -17.50
CA VAL A 39 5.98 -2.86 -16.24
C VAL A 39 6.18 -1.80 -15.16
N ALA A 40 7.40 -1.26 -15.02
CA ALA A 40 7.70 -0.19 -14.07
C ALA A 40 6.88 1.07 -14.35
N PHE A 41 6.64 1.40 -15.63
CA PHE A 41 5.80 2.53 -16.01
C PHE A 41 4.32 2.29 -15.67
N VAL A 42 3.76 1.13 -15.97
CA VAL A 42 2.35 0.81 -15.64
C VAL A 42 2.12 0.71 -14.14
N ALA A 43 3.10 0.18 -13.41
CA ALA A 43 3.04 0.06 -11.96
C ALA A 43 3.43 1.36 -11.22
N ALA A 44 3.89 2.38 -11.94
CA ALA A 44 4.27 3.64 -11.34
C ALA A 44 3.05 4.36 -10.76
N GLU A 45 3.18 4.84 -9.53
CA GLU A 45 2.20 5.75 -8.94
C GLU A 45 2.35 7.16 -9.52
N PRO A 46 1.26 7.96 -9.57
CA PRO A 46 1.35 9.38 -9.92
C PRO A 46 2.28 10.13 -8.98
N VAL A 47 2.97 11.15 -9.49
CA VAL A 47 3.97 11.93 -8.73
C VAL A 47 3.35 12.55 -7.48
N GLU A 48 2.11 13.05 -7.60
CA GLU A 48 1.36 13.66 -6.50
C GLU A 48 1.08 12.63 -5.40
N ALA A 49 0.74 11.39 -5.77
CA ALA A 49 0.50 10.30 -4.84
C ALA A 49 1.79 9.92 -4.10
N ALA A 50 2.92 9.82 -4.81
CA ALA A 50 4.23 9.57 -4.22
C ALA A 50 4.64 10.66 -3.22
N GLN A 51 4.43 11.92 -3.59
CA GLN A 51 4.72 13.07 -2.72
C GLN A 51 3.83 13.06 -1.46
N GLN A 52 2.55 12.78 -1.63
CA GLN A 52 1.61 12.69 -0.51
C GLN A 52 1.97 11.53 0.42
N ARG A 53 2.33 10.36 -0.13
CA ARG A 53 2.81 9.21 0.64
C ARG A 53 4.03 9.56 1.47
N ALA A 54 5.06 10.15 0.84
CA ALA A 54 6.28 10.56 1.52
C ALA A 54 6.03 11.57 2.65
N TYR A 55 5.12 12.53 2.44
CA TYR A 55 4.72 13.49 3.46
C TYR A 55 4.05 12.84 4.67
N LEU A 56 3.12 11.90 4.42
CA LEU A 56 2.42 11.18 5.48
C LEU A 56 3.35 10.23 6.24
N ASP A 57 4.23 9.52 5.54
CA ASP A 57 5.25 8.64 6.15
C ASP A 57 6.17 9.43 7.10
N ASN A 58 6.58 10.65 6.70
CA ASN A 58 7.37 11.52 7.56
C ASN A 58 6.58 11.91 8.83
N LYS A 59 5.33 12.35 8.67
CA LYS A 59 4.47 12.71 9.81
C LYS A 59 4.24 11.54 10.76
N MET A 60 4.03 10.34 10.23
CA MET A 60 3.91 9.13 11.03
C MET A 60 5.18 8.88 11.82
N GLY A 61 6.35 8.89 11.16
CA GLY A 61 7.63 8.68 11.83
C GLY A 61 7.93 9.73 12.91
N MET A 62 7.53 10.99 12.71
CA MET A 62 7.61 12.03 13.75
C MET A 62 6.72 11.70 14.95
N SER A 63 5.48 11.26 14.70
CA SER A 63 4.53 10.88 15.74
C SER A 63 5.04 9.69 16.57
N GLU A 64 5.54 8.64 15.92
CA GLU A 64 6.10 7.45 16.57
C GLU A 64 7.33 7.75 17.43
N LYS A 65 8.22 8.63 16.96
CA LYS A 65 9.35 9.13 17.74
C LYS A 65 8.88 9.89 18.97
N GLY A 66 7.85 10.72 18.83
CA GLY A 66 7.23 11.45 19.94
C GLY A 66 6.69 10.50 21.01
N ILE A 67 5.93 9.48 20.61
CA ILE A 67 5.39 8.45 21.52
C ILE A 67 6.52 7.69 22.22
N SER A 68 7.53 7.25 21.47
CA SER A 68 8.67 6.50 22.02
C SER A 68 9.44 7.34 23.05
N SER A 69 9.63 8.63 22.76
CA SER A 69 10.29 9.57 23.68
C SER A 69 9.47 9.80 24.94
N ALA A 70 8.14 9.96 24.82
CA ALA A 70 7.24 10.13 25.95
C ALA A 70 7.25 8.89 26.87
N ILE A 71 7.19 7.68 26.29
CA ILE A 71 7.29 6.42 27.05
C ILE A 71 8.65 6.32 27.75
N GLY A 72 9.74 6.70 27.08
CA GLY A 72 11.08 6.75 27.67
C GLY A 72 11.14 7.63 28.91
N LEU A 73 10.56 8.84 28.84
CA LEU A 73 10.48 9.78 29.97
C LEU A 73 9.62 9.24 31.12
N ILE A 74 8.50 8.59 30.82
CA ILE A 74 7.66 7.96 31.85
C ILE A 74 8.46 6.89 32.58
N ARG A 75 9.19 6.03 31.85
CA ARG A 75 10.03 4.98 32.43
C ARG A 75 11.17 5.54 33.27
N SER A 76 11.80 6.64 32.86
CA SER A 76 12.88 7.27 33.63
C SER A 76 12.39 7.94 34.92
N ASN A 77 11.11 8.34 34.95
CA ASN A 77 10.49 8.98 36.10
C ASN A 77 9.80 7.98 37.06
N VAL A 78 9.86 6.67 36.80
CA VAL A 78 9.39 5.66 37.75
C VAL A 78 10.35 5.64 38.96
N PRO A 79 9.87 5.93 40.19
CA PRO A 79 10.73 5.87 41.37
C PRO A 79 11.28 4.46 41.53
N LYS A 80 12.60 4.31 41.60
CA LYS A 80 13.20 3.01 41.93
C LYS A 80 12.72 2.62 43.33
N PRO A 81 12.23 1.39 43.55
CA PRO A 81 11.88 0.93 44.88
C PRO A 81 13.12 1.05 45.77
N LYS A 82 12.94 1.66 46.96
CA LYS A 82 14.01 1.92 47.92
C LYS A 82 14.77 0.62 48.20
N GLN A 83 15.97 0.47 47.65
CA GLN A 83 16.97 -0.46 48.15
C GLN A 83 17.52 0.12 49.46
N HIS A 84 16.68 0.17 50.49
CA HIS A 84 17.06 0.51 51.86
C HIS A 84 16.08 -0.19 52.80
N MET A 85 16.12 -1.53 52.81
CA MET A 85 15.66 -2.34 53.94
C MET A 85 16.63 -3.48 54.24
N GLU A 86 17.91 -3.34 53.89
CA GLU A 86 18.96 -4.27 54.30
C GLU A 86 20.10 -3.60 55.12
N GLU A 87 20.04 -2.29 55.34
CA GLU A 87 20.99 -1.56 56.22
C GLU A 87 20.35 -1.00 57.50
N ALA A 88 19.05 -1.26 57.73
CA ALA A 88 18.42 -0.98 59.02
C ALA A 88 18.47 -2.26 59.87
N GLY A 89 19.67 -2.61 60.35
CA GLY A 89 19.88 -3.69 61.30
C GLY A 89 19.17 -3.42 62.63
N MET A 90 17.87 -3.70 62.71
CA MET A 90 17.11 -3.72 63.96
C MET A 90 16.37 -5.05 64.10
N LYS A 91 16.96 -5.92 64.94
CA LYS A 91 16.23 -6.89 65.76
C LYS A 91 15.54 -6.13 66.89
N TRP A 92 14.23 -6.38 67.03
CA TRP A 92 13.27 -5.92 68.05
C TRP A 92 13.24 -4.41 68.33
#